data_AF-A0A2I2MA99-F1
#
_entry.id   AF-A0A2I2MA99-F1
#
_cell.length_a   1.000
_cell.length_b   1.000
_cell.length_c   1.000
_cell.angle_alpha   90.00
_cell.angle_beta   90.00
_cell.angle_gamma   90.00
#
_symmetry.space_group_name_H-M   'P 1'
#
loop_
_entity.id
_entity.type
_entity.pdbx_description
1 polymer ?
#
loop_
_entity_poly.entity_id
_entity_poly.type
_entity_poly.pdbx_seq_one_letter_code
_entity_poly.pdbx_strand_id
1 'polypeptide(L)'
;MSTDNTLIAKAQELQIEVPENATEKEIVDLIKVAEHPILTENLAEANEIILGLEDDLKAEIQKNTKKVPVDLLLYKSKKGISYELKVPSFRFQGEKHISKEVNTNVELMEALIKAKFIHLKQLEDE
;
A
#
# COMPACT_ATOMS: atom_id res chain seq x y z
N MET A 1 -50.61 6.72 -14.33
CA MET A 1 -49.28 6.65 -13.71
C MET A 1 -48.59 7.97 -14.02
N SER A 2 -48.11 8.71 -13.02
CA SER A 2 -47.47 10.03 -13.24
C SER A 2 -46.12 9.83 -13.93
N THR A 3 -45.82 10.66 -14.93
CA THR A 3 -44.55 10.69 -15.67
C THR A 3 -43.34 10.93 -14.76
N ASP A 4 -43.55 11.62 -13.63
CA ASP A 4 -42.53 11.86 -12.60
C ASP A 4 -41.93 10.58 -12.03
N ASN A 5 -42.80 9.59 -11.73
CA ASN A 5 -42.34 8.33 -11.15
C ASN A 5 -41.44 7.56 -12.12
N THR A 6 -41.64 7.72 -13.43
CA THR A 6 -40.83 7.03 -14.45
C THR A 6 -39.45 7.69 -14.61
N LEU A 7 -39.38 9.03 -14.54
CA LEU A 7 -38.11 9.75 -14.65
C LEU A 7 -37.22 9.54 -13.42
N ILE A 8 -37.81 9.55 -12.22
CA ILE A 8 -37.07 9.29 -10.97
C ILE A 8 -36.55 7.84 -10.94
N ALA A 9 -37.36 6.87 -11.37
CA ALA A 9 -36.91 5.48 -11.48
C ALA A 9 -35.70 5.34 -12.43
N LYS A 10 -35.76 6.00 -13.60
CA LYS A 10 -34.66 5.97 -14.57
C LYS A 10 -33.40 6.65 -14.06
N ALA A 11 -33.53 7.77 -13.33
CA ALA A 11 -32.39 8.43 -12.71
C ALA A 11 -31.73 7.54 -11.64
N GLN A 12 -32.52 6.81 -10.85
CA GLN A 12 -32.01 5.87 -9.84
C GLN A 12 -31.27 4.67 -10.47
N GLU A 13 -31.77 4.12 -11.58
CA GLU A 13 -31.09 3.04 -12.33
C GLU A 13 -29.71 3.49 -12.82
N LEU A 14 -29.62 4.74 -13.29
CA LEU A 14 -28.37 5.37 -13.72
C LEU A 14 -27.53 5.91 -12.55
N GLN A 15 -27.97 5.70 -11.30
CA GLN A 15 -27.33 6.18 -10.07
C GLN A 15 -27.08 7.71 -10.07
N ILE A 16 -27.97 8.45 -10.73
CA ILE A 16 -27.93 9.91 -10.78
C ILE A 16 -28.55 10.46 -9.48
N GLU A 17 -27.82 11.31 -8.78
CA GLU A 17 -28.34 12.03 -7.63
C GLU A 17 -29.28 13.16 -8.09
N VAL A 18 -30.58 13.02 -7.81
CA VAL A 18 -31.61 14.01 -8.19
C VAL A 18 -31.81 15.00 -7.04
N PRO A 19 -31.62 16.31 -7.26
CA PRO A 19 -31.88 17.33 -6.23
C PRO A 19 -33.35 17.35 -5.79
N GLU A 20 -33.62 17.59 -4.51
CA GLU A 20 -34.98 17.55 -3.92
C GLU A 20 -35.99 18.50 -4.59
N ASN A 21 -35.53 19.57 -5.25
CA ASN A 21 -36.37 20.56 -5.94
C ASN A 21 -36.18 20.55 -7.47
N ALA A 22 -35.59 19.50 -8.03
CA ALA A 22 -35.37 19.41 -9.47
C ALA A 22 -36.70 19.31 -10.23
N THR A 23 -36.84 20.13 -11.27
CA THR A 23 -37.96 20.08 -12.20
C THR A 23 -37.86 18.87 -13.13
N GLU A 24 -38.98 18.40 -13.69
CA GLU A 24 -38.99 17.32 -14.68
C GLU A 24 -37.98 17.53 -15.82
N LYS A 25 -37.85 18.78 -16.28
CA LYS A 25 -36.91 19.14 -17.34
C LYS A 25 -35.46 18.95 -16.90
N GLU A 26 -35.12 19.35 -15.68
CA GLU A 26 -33.77 19.17 -15.13
C GLU A 26 -33.43 17.69 -14.95
N ILE A 27 -34.40 16.87 -14.51
CA ILE A 27 -34.23 15.41 -14.39
C ILE A 27 -33.98 14.78 -15.77
N VAL A 28 -34.74 15.20 -16.79
CA VAL A 28 -34.55 14.72 -18.17
C VAL A 28 -33.19 15.10 -18.72
N ASP A 29 -32.73 16.32 -18.48
CA ASP A 29 -31.44 16.79 -18.97
C ASP A 29 -30.28 16.07 -18.25
N LEU A 30 -30.41 15.77 -16.95
CA LEU A 30 -29.45 14.93 -16.21
C LEU A 30 -29.38 13.50 -16.77
N ILE A 31 -30.53 12.88 -17.06
CA ILE A 31 -30.59 11.54 -17.67
C ILE A 31 -29.90 11.54 -19.04
N LYS A 32 -30.15 12.55 -19.88
CA LYS A 32 -29.50 12.65 -21.21
C LYS A 32 -27.98 12.79 -21.13
N VAL A 33 -27.48 13.49 -20.11
CA VAL A 33 -26.02 13.62 -19.89
C VAL A 33 -25.43 12.26 -19.50
N ALA A 34 -26.08 11.53 -18.58
CA ALA A 34 -25.63 10.20 -18.18
C ALA A 34 -25.67 9.17 -19.32
N GLU A 35 -26.68 9.25 -20.19
CA GLU A 35 -26.82 8.39 -21.38
C GLU A 35 -26.01 8.87 -22.58
N HIS A 36 -25.26 9.99 -22.46
CA HIS A 36 -24.55 10.55 -23.59
C HIS A 36 -23.42 9.59 -24.02
N PRO A 37 -23.43 9.07 -25.26
CA PRO A 37 -22.53 7.99 -25.68
C PRO A 37 -21.05 8.37 -25.55
N ILE A 38 -20.71 9.62 -25.87
CA ILE A 38 -19.34 10.13 -25.72
C ILE A 38 -18.88 10.15 -24.25
N LEU A 39 -19.78 10.48 -23.31
CA LEU A 39 -19.42 10.53 -21.89
C LEU A 39 -19.27 9.11 -21.32
N THR A 40 -20.09 8.17 -21.80
CA THR A 40 -20.01 6.76 -21.42
C THR A 40 -18.73 6.10 -21.96
N GLU A 41 -18.38 6.37 -23.22
CA GLU A 41 -17.15 5.86 -23.87
C GLU A 41 -15.90 6.44 -23.21
N ASN A 42 -15.83 7.77 -23.02
CA ASN A 42 -14.71 8.40 -22.34
C ASN A 42 -14.54 7.90 -20.90
N LEU A 43 -15.65 7.63 -20.19
CA LEU A 43 -15.60 7.08 -18.84
C LEU A 43 -15.08 5.63 -18.84
N ALA A 44 -15.50 4.82 -19.82
CA ALA A 44 -14.99 3.45 -19.99
C ALA A 44 -13.48 3.44 -20.31
N GLU A 45 -13.03 4.29 -21.23
CA GLU A 45 -11.61 4.45 -21.55
C GLU A 45 -10.79 4.92 -20.34
N ALA A 46 -11.30 5.90 -19.59
CA ALA A 46 -10.64 6.37 -18.38
C ALA A 46 -10.50 5.26 -17.33
N ASN A 47 -11.52 4.41 -17.16
CA ASN A 47 -11.47 3.28 -16.23
C ASN A 47 -10.44 2.22 -16.65
N GLU A 48 -10.36 1.88 -17.94
CA GLU A 48 -9.34 0.96 -18.46
C GLU A 48 -7.92 1.50 -18.25
N ILE A 49 -7.72 2.81 -18.47
CA ILE A 49 -6.43 3.47 -18.20
C ILE A 49 -6.08 3.41 -16.70
N ILE A 50 -7.04 3.67 -15.82
CA ILE A 50 -6.83 3.61 -14.36
C ILE A 50 -6.43 2.19 -13.94
N LEU A 51 -7.14 1.16 -14.41
CA LEU A 51 -6.82 -0.24 -14.12
C LEU A 51 -5.42 -0.61 -14.58
N GLY A 52 -5.02 -0.19 -15.79
CA GLY A 52 -3.67 -0.41 -16.30
C GLY A 52 -2.59 0.26 -15.43
N LEU A 53 -2.84 1.49 -14.98
CA LEU A 53 -1.92 2.21 -14.09
C LEU A 53 -1.82 1.57 -12.69
N GLU A 54 -2.93 1.03 -12.16
CA GLU A 54 -2.92 0.30 -10.89
C GLU A 54 -2.08 -0.98 -10.97
N ASP A 55 -2.21 -1.74 -12.07
CA ASP A 55 -1.42 -2.94 -12.31
C ASP A 55 0.07 -2.62 -12.49
N ASP A 56 0.40 -1.59 -13.26
CA ASP A 56 1.78 -1.11 -13.45
C ASP A 56 2.39 -0.65 -12.12
N LEU A 57 1.65 0.11 -11.32
CA LEU A 57 2.09 0.56 -10.00
C LEU A 57 2.32 -0.64 -9.07
N LYS A 58 1.43 -1.64 -9.09
CA LYS A 58 1.57 -2.86 -8.29
C LYS A 58 2.78 -3.69 -8.73
N ALA A 59 3.04 -3.79 -10.02
CA ALA A 59 4.22 -4.46 -10.56
C ALA A 59 5.52 -3.73 -10.15
N GLU A 60 5.53 -2.40 -10.27
CA GLU A 60 6.69 -1.58 -9.88
C GLU A 60 6.91 -1.59 -8.36
N ILE A 61 5.84 -1.62 -7.55
CA ILE A 61 5.92 -1.85 -6.10
C ILE A 61 6.51 -3.23 -5.82
N GLN A 62 6.10 -4.31 -6.50
CA GLN A 62 6.68 -5.64 -6.27
C GLN A 62 8.16 -5.71 -6.66
N LYS A 63 8.55 -5.02 -7.75
CA LYS A 63 9.93 -4.94 -8.22
C LYS A 63 10.82 -4.10 -7.30
N ASN A 64 10.29 -2.98 -6.79
CA ASN A 64 11.02 -2.05 -5.90
C ASN A 64 10.88 -2.36 -4.42
N THR A 65 9.89 -3.17 -4.04
CA THR A 65 9.92 -3.95 -2.81
C THR A 65 10.97 -5.02 -3.02
N LYS A 66 12.23 -4.58 -3.01
CA LYS A 66 13.35 -5.42 -2.63
C LYS A 66 12.89 -6.07 -1.34
N LYS A 67 12.53 -7.35 -1.40
CA LYS A 67 12.61 -8.24 -0.24
C LYS A 67 13.95 -7.88 0.36
N VAL A 68 13.94 -7.20 1.51
CA VAL A 68 15.15 -7.05 2.31
C VAL A 68 15.61 -8.50 2.43
N PRO A 69 16.72 -8.91 1.78
CA PRO A 69 17.14 -10.29 1.84
C PRO A 69 17.19 -10.65 3.32
N VAL A 70 16.63 -11.79 3.71
CA VAL A 70 16.70 -12.25 5.11
C VAL A 70 18.15 -12.19 5.61
N ASP A 71 19.11 -12.32 4.69
CA ASP A 71 20.54 -12.14 4.90
C ASP A 71 20.98 -10.75 5.44
N LEU A 72 20.23 -9.66 5.19
CA LEU A 72 20.49 -8.34 5.81
C LEU A 72 19.98 -8.25 7.26
N LEU A 73 19.21 -9.24 7.71
CA LEU A 73 18.73 -9.32 9.10
C LEU A 73 19.67 -10.13 10.00
N LEU A 74 20.72 -10.72 9.43
CA LEU A 74 21.66 -11.57 10.15
C LEU A 74 23.09 -11.01 10.06
N TYR A 75 23.74 -10.91 11.20
CA TYR A 75 25.17 -10.64 11.26
C TYR A 75 25.92 -11.97 11.38
N LYS A 76 26.86 -12.22 10.46
CA LYS A 76 27.78 -13.36 10.55
C LYS A 76 29.12 -12.90 11.12
N SER A 77 29.46 -13.40 12.30
CA SER A 77 30.75 -13.12 12.94
C SER A 77 31.91 -13.77 12.19
N LYS A 78 33.15 -13.29 12.45
CA LYS A 78 34.38 -13.89 11.91
C LYS A 78 34.56 -15.37 12.27
N LYS A 79 33.91 -15.84 13.34
CA LYS A 79 33.94 -17.23 13.80
C LYS A 79 32.89 -18.11 13.11
N GLY A 80 32.17 -17.58 12.12
CA GLY A 80 31.12 -18.29 11.41
C GLY A 80 29.75 -18.26 12.10
N ILE A 81 29.66 -17.80 13.35
CA ILE A 81 28.40 -17.76 14.12
C ILE A 81 27.50 -16.63 13.62
N SER A 82 26.23 -16.96 13.37
CA SER A 82 25.18 -16.03 12.96
C SER A 82 24.43 -15.45 14.16
N TYR A 83 24.09 -14.17 14.10
CA TYR A 83 23.34 -13.45 15.13
C TYR A 83 22.18 -12.67 14.53
N GLU A 84 21.08 -12.59 15.28
CA GLU A 84 19.86 -11.88 14.90
C GLU A 84 19.40 -10.94 16.04
N LEU A 85 19.00 -9.72 15.69
CA LEU A 85 18.32 -8.80 16.61
C LEU A 85 16.81 -9.01 16.57
N LYS A 86 16.22 -9.36 17.71
CA LYS A 86 14.78 -9.66 17.83
C LYS A 86 13.85 -8.44 17.91
N VAL A 87 14.42 -7.24 17.95
CA VAL A 87 13.67 -5.98 18.09
C VAL A 87 13.96 -5.09 16.89
N PRO A 88 13.02 -4.25 16.44
CA PRO A 88 13.26 -3.36 15.30
C PRO A 88 14.16 -2.17 15.63
N SER A 89 14.16 -1.72 16.90
CA SER A 89 15.04 -0.67 17.40
C SER A 89 15.32 -0.87 18.89
N PHE A 90 16.44 -0.35 19.38
CA PHE A 90 16.86 -0.46 20.77
C PHE A 90 17.77 0.70 21.18
N ARG A 91 18.06 0.80 22.48
CA ARG A 91 19.10 1.70 22.99
C ARG A 91 20.31 0.91 23.46
N PHE A 92 21.50 1.37 23.10
CA PHE A 92 22.77 0.81 23.57
C PHE A 92 23.72 1.97 23.88
N GLN A 93 24.35 1.94 25.05
CA GLN A 93 25.21 3.03 25.53
C GLN A 93 24.55 4.43 25.51
N GLY A 94 23.22 4.49 25.63
CA GLY A 94 22.43 5.74 25.60
C GLY A 94 21.96 6.18 24.21
N GLU A 95 22.60 5.68 23.15
CA GLU A 95 22.23 5.96 21.76
C GLU A 95 21.10 5.05 21.28
N LYS A 96 20.27 5.56 20.36
CA LYS A 96 19.17 4.80 19.75
C LYS A 96 19.64 4.26 18.40
N HIS A 97 19.43 2.96 18.18
CA HIS A 97 19.79 2.30 16.93
C HIS A 97 18.60 1.57 16.29
N ILE A 98 18.64 1.46 14.97
CA ILE A 98 17.70 0.66 14.16
C ILE A 98 18.40 -0.65 13.78
N SER A 99 17.78 -1.78 14.11
CA SER A 99 18.44 -3.09 14.02
C SER A 99 18.92 -3.45 12.61
N LYS A 100 18.20 -3.02 11.57
CA LYS A 100 18.58 -3.23 10.16
C LYS A 100 19.91 -2.57 9.80
N GLU A 101 20.18 -1.39 10.37
CA GLU A 101 21.43 -0.67 10.13
C GLU A 101 22.58 -1.30 10.92
N VAL A 102 22.29 -1.74 12.14
CA VAL A 102 23.27 -2.34 13.06
C VAL A 102 23.89 -3.61 12.49
N ASN A 103 23.14 -4.47 11.82
CA ASN A 103 23.68 -5.72 11.25
C ASN A 103 24.82 -5.49 10.24
N THR A 104 24.87 -4.31 9.60
CA THR A 104 25.95 -3.92 8.69
C THR A 104 27.13 -3.22 9.38
N ASN A 105 26.98 -2.87 10.66
CA ASN A 105 28.02 -2.25 11.47
C ASN A 105 28.74 -3.31 12.32
N VAL A 106 29.90 -3.75 11.84
CA VAL A 106 30.72 -4.78 12.49
C VAL A 106 31.13 -4.39 13.91
N GLU A 107 31.56 -3.15 14.14
CA GLU A 107 32.04 -2.69 15.45
C GLU A 107 30.91 -2.70 16.48
N LEU A 108 29.73 -2.22 16.10
CA LEU A 108 28.56 -2.20 16.97
C LEU A 108 28.07 -3.61 17.26
N MET A 109 28.02 -4.50 16.26
CA MET A 109 27.66 -5.91 16.47
C MET A 109 28.63 -6.64 17.40
N GLU A 110 29.93 -6.46 17.23
CA GLU A 110 30.94 -7.04 18.13
C GLU A 110 30.78 -6.52 19.57
N ALA A 111 30.46 -5.22 19.74
CA ALA A 111 30.16 -4.64 21.05
C ALA A 111 28.92 -5.25 21.70
N LEU A 112 27.84 -5.47 20.94
CA LEU A 112 26.60 -6.09 21.43
C LEU A 112 26.81 -7.56 21.83
N ILE A 113 27.58 -8.31 21.04
CA ILE A 113 27.97 -9.70 21.35
C ILE A 113 28.76 -9.73 22.66
N LYS A 114 29.78 -8.87 22.79
CA LYS A 114 30.62 -8.78 23.99
C LYS A 114 29.82 -8.37 25.23
N ALA A 115 28.84 -7.48 25.05
CA ALA A 115 27.94 -7.04 26.12
C ALA A 115 26.84 -8.05 26.47
N LYS A 116 26.74 -9.19 25.76
CA LYS A 116 25.65 -10.17 25.91
C LYS A 116 24.28 -9.49 25.84
N PHE A 117 24.08 -8.65 24.82
CA PHE A 117 22.89 -7.82 24.70
C PHE A 117 21.61 -8.66 24.68
N ILE A 118 20.62 -8.27 25.49
CA ILE A 118 19.42 -9.07 25.78
C ILE A 118 18.55 -9.39 24.56
N HIS A 119 18.57 -8.54 23.53
CA HIS A 119 17.77 -8.73 22.32
C HIS A 119 18.58 -9.31 21.16
N LEU A 120 19.86 -9.63 21.37
CA LEU A 120 20.71 -10.28 20.40
C LEU A 120 20.67 -11.80 20.63
N LYS A 121 20.18 -12.55 19.64
CA LYS A 121 20.13 -14.01 19.68
C LYS A 121 21.25 -14.59 18.84
N GLN A 122 22.00 -15.53 19.39
CA GLN A 122 22.86 -16.41 18.60
C GLN A 122 21.98 -17.45 17.91
N LEU A 123 22.21 -17.67 16.62
CA LEU A 123 21.65 -18.78 15.87
C LEU A 123 22.66 -19.93 15.90
N GLU A 124 22.20 -21.12 16.25
CA GLU A 124 22.98 -22.34 16.12
C GLU A 124 22.81 -22.81 14.66
N ASP A 125 23.91 -23.06 13.97
CA ASP A 125 23.86 -23.74 12.67
C ASP A 125 23.44 -25.19 12.97
N GLU A 126 22.23 -25.58 12.54
CA GLU A 126 21.76 -26.98 12.53
C GLU A 126 22.61 -27.86 11.60
#